data_AF-A0A750ILY6-F1
#
_entry.id   AF-A0A750ILY6-F1
#
_cell.length_a   1.000
_cell.length_b   1.000
_cell.length_c   1.000
_cell.angle_alpha   90.00
_cell.angle_beta   90.00
_cell.angle_gamma   90.00
#
_symmetry.space_group_name_H-M   'P 1'
#
loop_
_entity.id
_entity.type
_entity.pdbx_description
1 polymer ?
#
loop_
_entity_poly.entity_id
_entity_poly.type
_entity_poly.pdbx_seq_one_letter_code
_entity_poly.pdbx_strand_id
1 'polypeptide(L)'
;MAMQRRYFKLNETDSVKYHKEYQEKIGKPRREAIRDFLSACNAVGHLSHKHFGTEYISALLVREDVDCGGNKRTRSGFFDDDGQDLFKVEPNRRYSEGKQLATRLKEINKKLQALPTFDAWVVKTLGCYADANYVNHGQHLVTWSAAGFFPEKKALVVSIPVGEDGKEPLPADMSPALIEIKHSEFIAITEE
;
A
#
# COMPACT_ATOMS: atom_id res chain seq x y z
N MET A 1 -15.45 -18.55 9.40
CA MET A 1 -14.31 -19.50 9.37
C MET A 1 -13.07 -18.68 9.02
N ALA A 2 -11.90 -19.27 8.80
CA ALA A 2 -10.72 -18.48 8.43
C ALA A 2 -10.52 -18.52 6.91
N MET A 3 -10.29 -17.36 6.31
CA MET A 3 -9.92 -17.22 4.91
C MET A 3 -8.64 -18.02 4.59
N GLN A 4 -8.69 -18.92 3.62
CA GLN A 4 -7.51 -19.62 3.15
C GLN A 4 -6.80 -18.83 2.05
N ARG A 5 -5.49 -19.06 1.92
CA ARG A 5 -4.63 -18.41 0.91
C ARG A 5 -3.70 -19.43 0.28
N ARG A 6 -3.40 -19.23 -1.00
CA ARG A 6 -2.31 -19.91 -1.70
C ARG A 6 -1.16 -18.94 -1.92
N TYR A 7 0.06 -19.48 -1.91
CA TYR A 7 1.29 -18.68 -1.90
C TYR A 7 2.14 -19.04 -3.11
N PHE A 8 2.73 -18.03 -3.72
CA PHE A 8 3.55 -18.18 -4.92
C PHE A 8 4.82 -17.36 -4.77
N LYS A 9 5.87 -17.76 -5.46
CA LYS A 9 7.09 -16.98 -5.64
C LYS A 9 7.53 -16.97 -7.10
N LEU A 10 8.34 -15.98 -7.44
CA LEU A 10 9.18 -16.04 -8.63
C LEU A 10 10.54 -16.64 -8.28
N ASN A 11 11.30 -17.05 -9.30
CA ASN A 11 12.73 -17.30 -9.13
C ASN A 11 13.47 -15.98 -8.80
N GLU A 12 14.72 -16.07 -8.36
CA GLU A 12 15.53 -14.90 -7.96
C GLU A 12 15.68 -13.89 -9.10
N THR A 13 16.02 -14.36 -10.31
CA THR A 13 16.28 -13.51 -11.49
C THR A 13 15.05 -12.66 -11.83
N ASP A 14 13.88 -13.30 -11.90
CA ASP A 14 12.62 -12.61 -12.20
C ASP A 14 12.19 -11.70 -11.04
N SER A 15 12.36 -12.14 -9.79
CA SER A 15 12.08 -11.31 -8.61
C SER A 15 12.84 -9.99 -8.65
N VAL A 16 14.14 -10.05 -8.91
CA VAL A 16 15.00 -8.85 -9.02
C VAL A 16 14.62 -8.02 -10.24
N LYS A 17 14.30 -8.65 -11.38
CA LYS A 17 13.87 -7.96 -12.60
C LYS A 17 12.60 -7.13 -12.36
N TYR A 18 11.54 -7.74 -11.82
CA TYR A 18 10.28 -7.03 -11.55
C TYR A 18 10.46 -5.90 -10.52
N HIS A 19 11.26 -6.12 -9.49
CA HIS A 19 11.55 -5.07 -8.52
C HIS A 19 12.29 -3.88 -9.16
N LYS A 20 13.32 -4.12 -9.97
CA LYS A 20 14.04 -3.06 -10.68
C LYS A 20 13.13 -2.29 -11.65
N GLU A 21 12.35 -3.01 -12.45
CA GLU A 21 11.39 -2.41 -13.38
C GLU A 21 10.39 -1.51 -12.67
N TYR A 22 9.84 -1.97 -11.53
CA TYR A 22 8.97 -1.14 -10.72
C TYR A 22 9.68 0.13 -10.23
N GLN A 23 10.87 0.00 -9.64
CA GLN A 23 11.60 1.15 -9.09
C GLN A 23 11.88 2.20 -10.15
N GLU A 24 12.24 1.78 -11.37
CA GLU A 24 12.55 2.69 -12.48
C GLU A 24 11.30 3.37 -13.04
N LYS A 25 10.23 2.61 -13.30
CA LYS A 25 9.05 3.14 -14.00
C LYS A 25 8.04 3.82 -13.07
N ILE A 26 7.96 3.39 -11.82
CA ILE A 26 6.87 3.78 -10.91
C ILE A 26 7.42 4.23 -9.55
N GLY A 27 8.24 3.41 -8.89
CA GLY A 27 8.69 3.63 -7.51
C GLY A 27 9.41 4.96 -7.31
N LYS A 28 10.35 5.31 -8.19
CA LYS A 28 11.03 6.61 -8.18
C LYS A 28 10.06 7.79 -8.42
N PRO A 29 9.30 7.85 -9.53
CA PRO A 29 8.29 8.89 -9.74
C PRO A 29 7.26 9.02 -8.60
N ARG A 30 6.85 7.89 -8.00
CA ARG A 30 5.92 7.86 -6.87
C ARG A 30 6.52 8.56 -5.65
N ARG A 31 7.74 8.20 -5.26
CA ARG A 31 8.44 8.83 -4.12
C ARG A 31 8.65 10.33 -4.35
N GLU A 32 9.03 10.73 -5.56
CA GLU A 32 9.17 12.15 -5.92
C GLU A 32 7.84 12.88 -5.79
N ALA A 33 6.75 12.33 -6.35
CA ALA A 33 5.43 12.93 -6.26
C ALA A 33 4.96 13.12 -4.80
N ILE A 34 5.20 12.14 -3.92
CA ILE A 34 4.86 12.23 -2.50
C ILE A 34 5.73 13.29 -1.81
N ARG A 35 7.05 13.27 -2.03
CA ARG A 35 7.98 14.23 -1.45
C ARG A 35 7.61 15.67 -1.84
N ASP A 36 7.34 15.92 -3.12
CA ASP A 36 6.99 17.24 -3.62
C ASP A 36 5.65 17.72 -3.03
N PHE A 37 4.68 16.80 -2.90
CA PHE A 37 3.40 17.08 -2.24
C PHE A 37 3.57 17.43 -0.75
N LEU A 38 4.38 16.66 -0.01
CA LEU A 38 4.68 16.90 1.40
C LEU A 38 5.39 18.25 1.60
N SER A 39 6.40 18.52 0.78
CA SER A 39 7.13 19.80 0.79
C SER A 39 6.20 20.99 0.54
N ALA A 40 5.32 20.90 -0.46
CA ALA A 40 4.35 21.95 -0.76
C ALA A 40 3.33 22.21 0.38
N CYS A 41 3.16 21.25 1.30
CA CYS A 41 2.26 21.36 2.44
C CYS A 41 2.99 21.58 3.78
N ASN A 42 4.31 21.79 3.76
CA ASN A 42 5.14 21.86 4.96
C ASN A 42 4.92 20.67 5.92
N ALA A 43 4.77 19.47 5.34
CA ALA A 43 4.54 18.24 6.06
C ALA A 43 5.78 17.34 6.01
N VAL A 44 6.01 16.60 7.10
CA VAL A 44 7.14 15.66 7.22
C VAL A 44 6.71 14.22 6.92
N GLY A 45 5.41 13.95 6.93
CA GLY A 45 4.88 12.64 6.61
C GLY A 45 3.41 12.67 6.22
N HIS A 46 2.85 11.50 6.01
CA HIS A 46 1.44 11.34 5.67
C HIS A 46 0.88 10.05 6.26
N LEU A 47 -0.44 10.03 6.43
CA LEU A 47 -1.20 8.81 6.67
C LEU A 47 -1.93 8.44 5.40
N SER A 48 -1.92 7.15 5.09
CA SER A 48 -2.64 6.58 3.96
C SER A 48 -3.55 5.44 4.42
N HIS A 49 -4.50 5.10 3.55
CA HIS A 49 -5.28 3.88 3.66
C HIS A 49 -5.33 3.21 2.29
N LYS A 50 -5.44 1.89 2.27
CA LYS A 50 -5.61 1.10 1.06
C LYS A 50 -7.08 0.69 0.90
N HIS A 51 -7.58 0.78 -0.32
CA HIS A 51 -8.90 0.29 -0.71
C HIS A 51 -8.79 -0.42 -2.05
N PHE A 52 -9.08 -1.73 -2.08
CA PHE A 52 -8.94 -2.61 -3.24
C PHE A 52 -7.61 -2.43 -3.99
N GLY A 53 -6.49 -2.55 -3.24
CA GLY A 53 -5.14 -2.38 -3.79
C GLY A 53 -4.76 -0.94 -4.17
N THR A 54 -5.66 0.04 -4.03
CA THR A 54 -5.35 1.46 -4.29
C THR A 54 -5.04 2.19 -2.99
N GLU A 55 -3.91 2.87 -2.92
CA GLU A 55 -3.54 3.69 -1.77
C GLU A 55 -4.01 5.14 -1.92
N TYR A 56 -4.58 5.68 -0.84
CA TYR A 56 -5.05 7.06 -0.72
C TYR A 56 -4.44 7.73 0.50
N ILE A 57 -3.77 8.86 0.29
CA ILE A 57 -3.35 9.76 1.36
C ILE A 57 -4.60 10.42 1.96
N SER A 58 -4.79 10.26 3.28
CA SER A 58 -5.95 10.77 4.02
C SER A 58 -5.61 11.95 4.93
N ALA A 59 -4.37 12.04 5.40
CA ALA A 59 -3.94 13.11 6.31
C ALA A 59 -2.44 13.40 6.16
N LEU A 60 -2.03 14.59 6.58
CA LEU A 60 -0.63 14.99 6.70
C LEU A 60 -0.14 14.77 8.13
N LEU A 61 1.15 14.54 8.28
CA LEU A 61 1.87 14.59 9.55
C LEU A 61 2.79 15.81 9.54
N VAL A 62 2.62 16.69 10.52
CA VAL A 62 3.36 17.95 10.64
C VAL A 62 3.93 18.09 12.05
N ARG A 63 4.99 18.89 12.17
CA ARG A 63 5.57 19.29 13.46
C ARG A 63 4.68 20.29 14.19
N GLU A 64 4.96 20.51 15.47
CA GLU A 64 4.10 21.33 16.32
C GLU A 64 3.98 22.80 15.85
N ASP A 65 5.08 23.33 15.33
CA ASP A 65 5.28 24.71 14.91
C ASP A 65 4.64 25.05 13.55
N VAL A 66 4.14 24.05 12.82
CA VAL A 66 3.51 24.25 11.52
C VAL A 66 2.11 24.85 11.68
N ASP A 67 1.91 26.05 11.14
CA ASP A 67 0.58 26.66 11.02
C ASP A 67 -0.28 25.88 10.02
N CYS A 68 -1.38 25.32 10.54
CA CYS A 68 -2.32 24.52 9.77
C CYS A 68 -3.62 25.28 9.45
N GLY A 69 -3.74 26.55 9.87
CA GLY A 69 -4.95 27.36 9.73
C GLY A 69 -6.19 26.65 10.29
N GLY A 70 -7.32 26.77 9.59
CA GLY A 70 -8.58 26.14 10.00
C GLY A 70 -8.65 24.61 9.89
N ASN A 71 -7.57 23.92 9.48
CA ASN A 71 -7.55 22.47 9.37
C ASN A 71 -7.72 21.77 10.72
N LYS A 72 -8.27 20.56 10.69
CA LYS A 72 -8.42 19.77 11.90
C LYS A 72 -7.07 19.17 12.26
N ARG A 73 -6.57 19.52 13.44
CA ARG A 73 -5.29 19.05 13.96
C ARG A 73 -5.51 18.20 15.22
N THR A 74 -4.92 17.00 15.25
CA THR A 74 -5.00 16.08 16.40
C THR A 74 -3.64 15.43 16.64
N ARG A 75 -3.33 15.07 17.89
CA ARG A 75 -2.14 14.27 18.18
C ARG A 75 -2.18 12.96 17.39
N SER A 76 -1.05 12.59 16.79
CA SER A 76 -0.98 11.39 15.95
C SER A 76 -0.43 10.16 16.66
N GLY A 77 0.43 10.36 17.69
CA GLY A 77 1.19 9.29 18.34
C GLY A 77 2.43 8.84 17.57
N PHE A 78 2.75 9.51 16.46
CA PHE A 78 3.98 9.31 15.69
C PHE A 78 5.02 10.38 16.03
N PHE A 79 6.28 10.04 15.83
CA PHE A 79 7.43 10.91 16.02
C PHE A 79 8.22 11.03 14.72
N ASP A 80 8.93 12.13 14.52
CA ASP A 80 9.95 12.20 13.47
C ASP A 80 11.28 11.57 13.92
N ASP A 81 12.28 11.60 13.03
CA ASP A 81 13.60 11.02 13.26
C ASP A 81 14.34 11.67 14.45
N ASP A 82 13.97 12.90 14.81
CA ASP A 82 14.52 13.64 15.96
C ASP A 82 13.73 13.36 17.25
N GLY A 83 12.71 12.49 17.20
CA GLY A 83 11.84 12.17 18.33
C GLY A 83 10.78 13.22 18.66
N GLN A 84 10.50 14.16 17.74
CA GLN A 84 9.49 15.21 17.95
C GLN A 84 8.08 14.71 17.64
N ASP A 85 7.12 15.10 18.46
CA ASP A 85 5.70 14.76 18.28
C ASP A 85 5.16 15.26 16.93
N LEU A 86 4.52 14.35 16.19
CA LEU A 86 3.82 14.69 14.96
C LEU A 86 2.32 14.83 15.20
N PHE A 87 1.74 15.82 14.52
CA PHE A 87 0.31 16.08 14.53
C PHE A 87 -0.31 15.64 13.21
N LYS A 88 -1.42 14.92 13.32
CA LYS A 88 -2.26 14.56 12.19
C LYS A 88 -3.09 15.77 11.79
N VAL A 89 -3.03 16.14 10.52
CA VAL A 89 -3.78 17.26 9.93
C VAL A 89 -4.72 16.74 8.85
N GLU A 90 -6.02 16.99 9.06
CA GLU A 90 -7.10 16.63 8.14
C GLU A 90 -7.78 17.90 7.58
N PRO A 91 -8.26 17.87 6.33
CA PRO A 91 -8.94 19.01 5.74
C PRO A 91 -10.24 19.32 6.48
N ASN A 92 -10.38 20.56 6.95
CA ASN A 92 -11.65 21.06 7.46
C ASN A 92 -12.33 21.97 6.43
N ARG A 93 -13.24 21.40 5.64
CA ARG A 93 -13.88 22.08 4.50
C ARG A 93 -14.75 23.29 4.87
N ARG A 94 -14.95 23.57 6.17
CA ARG A 94 -15.58 24.81 6.64
C ARG A 94 -14.71 26.04 6.38
N TYR A 95 -13.38 25.87 6.36
CA TYR A 95 -12.41 26.95 6.20
C TYR A 95 -11.73 26.90 4.82
N SER A 96 -11.16 28.03 4.38
CA SER A 96 -10.46 28.17 3.09
C SER A 96 -9.29 27.19 2.97
N GLU A 97 -8.48 27.10 4.02
CA GLU A 97 -7.27 26.28 4.06
C GLU A 97 -7.63 24.80 3.96
N GLY A 98 -8.74 24.39 4.59
CA GLY A 98 -9.22 23.01 4.49
C GLY A 98 -9.85 22.65 3.16
N LYS A 99 -10.45 23.61 2.45
CA LYS A 99 -10.84 23.40 1.04
C LYS A 99 -9.62 23.24 0.15
N GLN A 100 -8.58 24.06 0.34
CA GLN A 100 -7.32 23.95 -0.41
C GLN A 100 -6.62 22.62 -0.16
N LEU A 101 -6.48 22.20 1.11
CA LEU A 101 -5.88 20.90 1.45
C LEU A 101 -6.69 19.75 0.86
N ALA A 102 -8.03 19.79 0.90
CA ALA A 102 -8.86 18.77 0.28
C ALA A 102 -8.63 18.67 -1.23
N THR A 103 -8.46 19.79 -1.94
CA THR A 103 -8.13 19.80 -3.37
C THR A 103 -6.76 19.19 -3.63
N ARG A 104 -5.73 19.59 -2.88
CA ARG A 104 -4.38 19.04 -3.02
C ARG A 104 -4.34 17.53 -2.77
N LEU A 105 -5.05 17.05 -1.73
CA LEU A 105 -5.19 15.62 -1.43
C LEU A 105 -5.88 14.87 -2.59
N LYS A 106 -6.90 15.46 -3.22
CA LYS A 106 -7.55 14.87 -4.39
C LYS A 106 -6.60 14.76 -5.59
N GLU A 107 -5.81 15.81 -5.84
CA GLU A 107 -4.85 15.85 -6.94
C GLU A 107 -3.72 14.83 -6.78
N ILE A 108 -3.09 14.77 -5.60
CA ILE A 108 -2.03 13.79 -5.35
C ILE A 108 -2.59 12.37 -5.42
N ASN A 109 -3.76 12.09 -4.85
CA ASN A 109 -4.35 10.75 -4.91
C ASN A 109 -4.66 10.33 -6.34
N LYS A 110 -5.14 11.24 -7.20
CA LYS A 110 -5.30 10.96 -8.63
C LYS A 110 -3.95 10.66 -9.31
N LYS A 111 -2.89 11.36 -8.95
CA LYS A 111 -1.52 11.08 -9.45
C LYS A 111 -1.02 9.72 -8.97
N LEU A 112 -1.26 9.37 -7.71
CA LEU A 112 -0.83 8.10 -7.11
C LEU A 112 -1.61 6.89 -7.63
N GLN A 113 -2.83 7.06 -8.15
CA GLN A 113 -3.54 6.01 -8.89
C GLN A 113 -2.81 5.61 -10.18
N ALA A 114 -2.15 6.54 -10.85
CA ALA A 114 -1.32 6.25 -12.02
C ALA A 114 0.06 5.69 -11.65
N LEU A 115 0.46 5.79 -10.39
CA LEU A 115 1.76 5.37 -9.86
C LEU A 115 1.58 4.33 -8.75
N PRO A 116 0.98 3.15 -8.99
CA PRO A 116 0.55 2.23 -7.94
C PRO A 116 1.67 1.81 -6.98
N THR A 117 1.28 1.34 -5.79
CA THR A 117 2.22 0.68 -4.87
C THR A 117 2.76 -0.61 -5.49
N PHE A 118 3.90 -1.10 -4.97
CA PHE A 118 4.57 -2.28 -5.53
C PHE A 118 3.65 -3.50 -5.55
N ASP A 119 2.99 -3.79 -4.43
CA ASP A 119 2.06 -4.90 -4.29
C ASP A 119 0.94 -4.87 -5.34
N ALA A 120 0.31 -3.71 -5.52
CA ALA A 120 -0.78 -3.53 -6.49
C ALA A 120 -0.29 -3.66 -7.93
N TRP A 121 0.87 -3.10 -8.25
CA TRP A 121 1.48 -3.22 -9.57
C TRP A 121 1.84 -4.66 -9.91
N VAL A 122 2.49 -5.38 -9.00
CA VAL A 122 2.91 -6.77 -9.20
C VAL A 122 1.72 -7.69 -9.37
N VAL A 123 0.73 -7.60 -8.47
CA VAL A 123 -0.47 -8.45 -8.51
C VAL A 123 -1.19 -8.28 -9.86
N LYS A 124 -1.29 -7.05 -10.36
CA LYS A 124 -1.87 -6.79 -11.69
C LYS A 124 -0.97 -7.30 -12.83
N THR A 125 0.34 -7.06 -12.75
CA THR A 125 1.29 -7.39 -13.81
C THR A 125 1.46 -8.89 -13.99
N LEU A 126 1.35 -9.66 -12.91
CA LEU A 126 1.46 -11.12 -12.92
C LEU A 126 0.11 -11.83 -13.06
N GLY A 127 -0.98 -11.11 -13.32
CA GLY A 127 -2.32 -11.70 -13.46
C GLY A 127 -2.80 -12.42 -12.19
N CYS A 128 -2.46 -11.89 -11.01
CA CYS A 128 -2.72 -12.53 -9.72
C CYS A 128 -3.88 -11.87 -8.95
N TYR A 129 -4.57 -10.89 -9.51
CA TYR A 129 -5.59 -10.17 -8.75
C TYR A 129 -6.82 -11.06 -8.50
N ALA A 130 -7.01 -11.42 -7.24
CA ALA A 130 -8.26 -11.97 -6.72
C ALA A 130 -8.60 -11.29 -5.39
N ASP A 131 -9.90 -11.13 -5.14
CA ASP A 131 -10.49 -10.72 -3.87
C ASP A 131 -11.56 -11.71 -3.42
N ALA A 132 -11.72 -11.81 -2.10
CA ALA A 132 -12.67 -12.72 -1.48
C ALA A 132 -13.33 -12.08 -0.26
N ASN A 133 -14.63 -12.32 -0.13
CA ASN A 133 -15.43 -11.90 1.01
C ASN A 133 -15.54 -13.04 2.03
N TYR A 134 -15.54 -12.72 3.32
CA TYR A 134 -15.70 -13.71 4.38
C TYR A 134 -16.29 -13.10 5.65
N VAL A 135 -16.76 -13.95 6.57
CA VAL A 135 -17.30 -13.52 7.87
C VAL A 135 -16.36 -13.98 8.99
N ASN A 136 -15.85 -13.02 9.76
CA ASN A 136 -15.03 -13.27 10.94
C ASN A 136 -15.63 -12.58 12.16
N HIS A 137 -15.89 -13.34 13.23
CA HIS A 137 -16.53 -12.83 14.46
C HIS A 137 -17.80 -11.97 14.22
N GLY A 138 -18.63 -12.38 13.26
CA GLY A 138 -19.87 -11.67 12.90
C GLY A 138 -19.67 -10.41 12.05
N GLN A 139 -18.44 -10.09 11.66
CA GLN A 139 -18.12 -8.96 10.78
C GLN A 139 -17.86 -9.47 9.35
N HIS A 140 -18.51 -8.82 8.38
CA HIS A 140 -18.21 -9.03 6.97
C HIS A 140 -16.88 -8.35 6.62
N LEU A 141 -15.92 -9.13 6.12
CA LEU A 141 -14.58 -8.69 5.78
C LEU A 141 -14.29 -9.01 4.31
N VAL A 142 -13.40 -8.22 3.72
CA VAL A 142 -12.89 -8.41 2.37
C VAL A 142 -11.38 -8.52 2.44
N THR A 143 -10.82 -9.49 1.73
CA THR A 143 -9.38 -9.59 1.50
C THR A 143 -9.10 -9.62 0.01
N TRP A 144 -7.88 -9.27 -0.38
CA TRP A 144 -7.42 -9.37 -1.75
C TRP A 144 -5.99 -9.91 -1.79
N SER A 145 -5.54 -10.17 -3.02
CA SER A 145 -4.20 -10.67 -3.29
C SER A 145 -3.16 -9.64 -2.93
N ALA A 146 -2.06 -10.07 -2.31
CA ALA A 146 -0.99 -9.19 -1.87
C ALA A 146 0.36 -9.72 -2.36
N ALA A 147 1.29 -8.82 -2.67
CA ALA A 147 2.63 -9.17 -3.09
C ALA A 147 3.69 -8.34 -2.35
N GLY A 148 4.90 -8.88 -2.25
CA GLY A 148 6.03 -8.22 -1.61
C GLY A 148 7.34 -8.66 -2.23
N PHE A 149 8.35 -7.78 -2.16
CA PHE A 149 9.72 -8.10 -2.51
C PHE A 149 10.58 -8.00 -1.25
N PHE A 150 11.33 -9.06 -0.98
CA PHE A 150 12.17 -9.21 0.20
C PHE A 150 13.63 -9.15 -0.25
N PRO A 151 14.31 -7.98 -0.13
CA PRO A 151 15.60 -7.76 -0.76
C PRO A 151 16.70 -8.70 -0.27
N GLU A 152 16.72 -9.03 1.02
CA GLU A 152 17.74 -9.91 1.62
C GLU A 152 17.71 -11.31 1.01
N LYS A 153 16.49 -11.81 0.78
CA LYS A 153 16.21 -13.12 0.17
C LYS A 153 16.04 -13.04 -1.34
N LYS A 154 16.12 -11.82 -1.91
CA LYS A 154 15.84 -11.48 -3.31
C LYS A 154 14.59 -12.15 -3.88
N ALA A 155 13.56 -12.27 -3.04
CA ALA A 155 12.37 -13.04 -3.34
C ALA A 155 11.17 -12.13 -3.53
N LEU A 156 10.46 -12.31 -4.64
CA LEU A 156 9.12 -11.77 -4.83
C LEU A 156 8.11 -12.87 -4.54
N VAL A 157 7.22 -12.60 -3.60
CA VAL A 157 6.15 -13.52 -3.21
C VAL A 157 4.78 -12.89 -3.40
N VAL A 158 3.78 -13.74 -3.67
CA VAL A 158 2.38 -13.37 -3.84
C VAL A 158 1.53 -14.28 -2.95
N SER A 159 0.53 -13.71 -2.28
CA SER A 159 -0.53 -14.44 -1.57
C SER A 159 -1.87 -14.15 -2.25
N ILE A 160 -2.62 -15.20 -2.56
CA ILE A 160 -3.92 -15.12 -3.25
C ILE A 160 -4.98 -15.75 -2.33
N PRO A 161 -6.06 -15.03 -1.97
CA PRO A 161 -7.16 -15.62 -1.22
C PRO A 161 -7.89 -16.66 -2.08
N VAL A 162 -8.33 -17.76 -1.46
CA VAL A 162 -9.01 -18.88 -2.14
C VAL A 162 -10.28 -19.36 -1.40
N GLY A 163 -10.94 -18.42 -0.71
CA GLY A 163 -12.16 -18.66 0.08
C GLY A 163 -11.92 -19.41 1.40
N GLU A 164 -12.98 -19.62 2.18
CA GLU A 164 -12.91 -20.34 3.47
C GLU A 164 -12.62 -21.84 3.29
N ASP A 165 -13.04 -22.42 2.16
CA ASP A 165 -12.86 -23.85 1.82
C ASP A 165 -11.58 -24.14 1.02
N GLY A 166 -10.84 -23.11 0.58
CA GLY A 166 -9.66 -23.28 -0.27
C GLY A 166 -9.96 -23.72 -1.72
N LYS A 167 -11.23 -23.62 -2.14
CA LYS A 167 -11.74 -24.16 -3.42
C LYS A 167 -11.95 -23.09 -4.49
N GLU A 168 -11.80 -21.81 -4.16
CA GLU A 168 -11.94 -20.78 -5.19
C GLU A 168 -10.83 -20.93 -6.23
N PRO A 169 -11.17 -20.83 -7.52
CA PRO A 169 -10.19 -20.99 -8.59
C PRO A 169 -9.16 -19.86 -8.54
N LEU A 170 -7.92 -20.19 -8.91
CA LEU A 170 -6.89 -19.19 -9.15
C LEU A 170 -7.23 -18.37 -10.41
N PRO A 171 -6.76 -17.11 -10.50
CA PRO A 171 -6.91 -16.32 -11.72
C PRO A 171 -6.34 -17.04 -12.94
N ALA A 172 -7.07 -17.02 -14.05
CA ALA A 172 -6.72 -17.76 -15.26
C ALA A 172 -5.54 -17.15 -16.04
N ASP A 173 -5.24 -15.87 -15.80
CA ASP A 173 -4.20 -15.08 -16.45
C ASP A 173 -2.90 -15.01 -15.65
N MET A 174 -2.77 -15.85 -14.60
CA MET A 174 -1.55 -15.92 -13.80
C MET A 174 -0.31 -16.18 -14.66
N SER A 175 0.75 -15.42 -14.41
CA SER A 175 2.03 -15.61 -15.07
C SER A 175 2.56 -17.03 -14.85
N PRO A 176 2.99 -17.75 -15.91
CA PRO A 176 3.55 -19.10 -15.77
C PRO A 176 4.90 -19.13 -15.05
N ALA A 177 5.53 -17.96 -14.81
CA ALA A 177 6.75 -17.86 -14.03
C ALA A 177 6.52 -18.02 -12.52
N LEU A 178 5.26 -17.99 -12.06
CA LEU A 178 4.90 -18.18 -10.66
C LEU A 178 4.98 -19.65 -10.28
N ILE A 179 5.72 -19.91 -9.21
CA ILE A 179 5.90 -21.22 -8.62
C ILE A 179 5.13 -21.23 -7.32
N GLU A 180 4.18 -22.16 -7.18
CA GLU A 180 3.48 -22.35 -5.92
C GLU A 180 4.42 -22.84 -4.82
N ILE A 181 4.27 -22.28 -3.63
CA ILE A 181 5.07 -22.62 -2.45
C ILE A 181 4.17 -22.95 -1.27
N LYS A 182 4.75 -23.66 -0.30
CA LYS A 182 4.06 -23.95 0.97
C LYS A 182 3.96 -22.69 1.82
N HIS A 183 2.94 -22.64 2.69
CA HIS A 183 2.80 -21.55 3.66
C HIS A 183 4.06 -21.38 4.53
N SER A 184 4.68 -22.47 4.99
CA SER A 184 5.91 -22.43 5.78
C SER A 184 7.08 -21.75 5.04
N GLU A 185 7.17 -21.93 3.72
CA GLU A 185 8.19 -21.28 2.91
C GLU A 185 7.89 -19.79 2.71
N PHE A 186 6.60 -19.44 2.54
CA PHE A 186 6.17 -18.05 2.50
C PHE A 186 6.57 -17.32 3.80
N ILE A 187 6.25 -17.90 4.96
CA ILE A 187 6.61 -17.35 6.28
C ILE A 187 8.13 -17.22 6.41
N ALA A 188 8.90 -18.25 6.03
CA ALA A 188 10.36 -18.19 6.06
C ALA A 188 10.94 -17.08 5.16
N ILE A 189 10.20 -16.62 4.14
CA ILE A 189 10.58 -15.48 3.31
C ILE A 189 10.12 -14.16 3.93
N THR A 190 8.88 -14.08 4.43
CA THR A 190 8.24 -12.82 4.79
C THR A 190 8.51 -12.36 6.21
N GLU A 191 8.80 -13.27 7.12
CA GLU A 191 9.14 -12.96 8.51
C GLU A 191 10.67 -12.93 8.67
N GLU A 192 11.14 -11.89 9.35
CA GLU A 192 12.47 -11.75 9.95
C GLU A 192 12.28 -11.55 11.45
#